data_AF-A0A967FC77-F1
#
_entry.id   AF-A0A967FC77-F1
#
_cell.length_a   1.000
_cell.length_b   1.000
_cell.length_c   1.000
_cell.angle_alpha   90.00
_cell.angle_beta   90.00
_cell.angle_gamma   90.00
#
_symmetry.space_group_name_H-M   'P 1'
#
loop_
_entity.id
_entity.type
_entity.pdbx_description
1 polymer ?
#
loop_
_entity_poly.entity_id
_entity_poly.type
_entity_poly.pdbx_seq_one_letter_code
_entity_poly.pdbx_strand_id
1 'polypeptide(L)'
;MIRQQKIAVTVLVVSLLGMFLGITVILMRRLIPDYPKTAVAFGGFILAVGVIVFVGRIKKDKGAVTFDERDRLIEKNAHLAGFGAVYLLVILVSYLPIGIAPEAKIPTKWFPFLLPIAVLCQCFAQSMATLIQYSRGGKDGEK
;
A
#
# COMPACT_ATOMS: atom_id res chain seq x y z
N MET A 1 -1.28 8.60 19.55
CA MET A 1 -1.71 8.05 18.25
C MET A 1 -2.86 7.09 18.46
N ILE A 2 -3.99 7.36 17.80
CA ILE A 2 -5.16 6.49 17.77
C ILE A 2 -4.80 5.17 17.05
N ARG A 3 -5.46 4.06 17.39
CA ARG A 3 -5.20 2.73 16.80
C ARG A 3 -5.16 2.76 15.26
N GLN A 4 -6.07 3.48 14.63
CA GLN A 4 -6.13 3.61 13.17
C GLN A 4 -4.87 4.28 12.59
N GLN A 5 -4.33 5.30 13.26
CA GLN A 5 -3.04 5.89 12.87
C GLN A 5 -1.89 4.90 13.04
N LYS A 6 -1.86 4.10 14.12
CA LYS A 6 -0.80 3.09 14.32
C LYS A 6 -0.83 2.03 13.23
N ILE A 7 -2.01 1.57 12.84
CA ILE A 7 -2.19 0.63 11.72
C ILE A 7 -1.76 1.29 10.41
N ALA A 8 -2.20 2.52 10.13
CA ALA A 8 -1.82 3.24 8.91
C ALA A 8 -0.30 3.47 8.80
N VAL A 9 0.37 3.87 9.88
CA VAL A 9 1.84 3.99 9.90
C VAL A 9 2.50 2.64 9.64
N THR A 10 2.03 1.58 10.30
CA THR A 10 2.57 0.23 10.10
C THR A 10 2.45 -0.20 8.64
N VAL A 11 1.25 -0.07 8.05
CA VAL A 11 0.99 -0.42 6.66
C VAL A 11 1.86 0.41 5.71
N LEU A 12 2.04 1.70 6.00
CA LEU A 12 2.88 2.59 5.19
C LEU A 12 4.36 2.21 5.24
N VAL A 13 4.92 2.00 6.44
CA VAL A 13 6.33 1.60 6.64
C VAL A 13 6.59 0.26 5.96
N VAL A 14 5.67 -0.70 6.11
CA VAL A 14 5.75 -2.01 5.46
C VAL A 14 5.68 -1.88 3.94
N SER A 15 4.79 -1.04 3.42
CA SER A 15 4.65 -0.84 1.97
C SER A 15 5.93 -0.24 1.38
N LEU A 16 6.55 0.72 2.08
CA LEU A 16 7.85 1.29 1.70
C LEU A 16 8.99 0.26 1.75
N LEU A 17 9.07 -0.52 2.84
CA LEU A 17 10.05 -1.61 2.96
C LEU A 17 9.86 -2.66 1.87
N GLY A 18 8.62 -3.04 1.57
CA GLY A 18 8.28 -3.97 0.51
C GLY A 18 8.69 -3.45 -0.86
N MET A 19 8.44 -2.16 -1.16
CA MET A 19 8.92 -1.54 -2.40
C MET A 19 10.45 -1.50 -2.48
N PHE A 20 11.13 -1.12 -1.41
CA PHE A 20 12.59 -1.09 -1.35
C PHE A 20 13.21 -2.48 -1.58
N LEU A 21 12.67 -3.50 -0.91
CA LEU A 21 13.09 -4.89 -1.08
C LEU A 21 12.76 -5.41 -2.48
N GLY A 22 11.61 -5.04 -3.04
CA GLY A 22 11.23 -5.38 -4.42
C GLY A 22 12.21 -4.82 -5.44
N ILE A 23 12.58 -3.53 -5.33
CA ILE A 23 13.54 -2.87 -6.22
C ILE A 23 14.92 -3.52 -6.10
N THR A 24 15.40 -3.75 -4.88
CA THR A 24 16.71 -4.38 -4.65
C THR A 24 16.76 -5.81 -5.19
N VAL A 25 15.69 -6.60 -5.06
CA VAL A 25 15.59 -7.93 -5.66
C VAL A 25 15.61 -7.87 -7.20
N ILE A 26 14.87 -6.93 -7.81
CA ILE A 26 14.88 -6.75 -9.27
C ILE A 26 16.29 -6.39 -9.77
N LEU A 27 16.99 -5.51 -9.05
CA LEU A 27 18.37 -5.13 -9.35
C LEU A 27 19.33 -6.31 -9.18
N MET A 28 19.26 -7.04 -8.06
CA MET A 28 20.08 -8.23 -7.81
C MET A 28 19.88 -9.28 -8.89
N ARG A 29 18.65 -9.49 -9.35
CA ARG A 29 18.34 -10.44 -10.43
C ARG A 29 18.88 -10.01 -11.80
N ARG A 30 19.07 -8.70 -12.03
CA ARG A 30 19.74 -8.19 -13.24
C ARG A 30 21.25 -8.33 -13.16
N LEU A 31 21.83 -8.18 -11.97
CA LEU A 31 23.28 -8.17 -11.76
C LEU A 31 23.86 -9.56 -11.49
N ILE A 32 23.06 -10.51 -11.00
CA ILE A 32 23.49 -11.86 -10.62
C ILE A 32 22.72 -12.90 -11.46
N PRO A 33 23.40 -13.66 -12.35
CA PRO A 33 22.76 -14.60 -13.27
C PRO A 33 21.96 -15.74 -12.61
N ASP A 34 22.39 -16.20 -11.44
CA ASP A 34 21.84 -17.39 -10.76
C ASP A 34 21.00 -17.08 -9.51
N TYR A 35 20.39 -15.89 -9.44
CA TYR A 35 19.63 -15.51 -8.26
C TYR A 35 18.40 -16.43 -8.02
N PRO A 36 18.30 -17.09 -6.85
CA PRO A 36 17.28 -18.10 -6.61
C PRO A 36 15.87 -17.49 -6.57
N LYS A 37 15.00 -17.95 -7.49
CA LYS A 37 13.60 -17.50 -7.60
C LYS A 37 12.78 -17.79 -6.34
N THR A 38 13.15 -18.84 -5.60
CA THR A 38 12.51 -19.27 -4.35
C THR A 38 12.76 -18.29 -3.20
N ALA A 39 13.93 -17.66 -3.14
CA ALA A 39 14.26 -16.68 -2.11
C ALA A 39 13.35 -15.45 -2.17
N VAL A 40 12.97 -15.04 -3.39
CA VAL A 40 12.06 -13.91 -3.62
C VAL A 40 10.65 -14.22 -3.12
N ALA A 41 10.12 -15.39 -3.50
CA ALA A 41 8.79 -15.82 -3.07
C ALA A 41 8.72 -16.02 -1.55
N PHE A 42 9.76 -16.59 -0.95
CA PHE A 42 9.84 -16.83 0.49
C PHE A 42 9.96 -15.52 1.28
N GLY A 43 10.78 -14.57 0.81
CA GLY A 43 10.90 -13.24 1.43
C GLY A 43 9.60 -12.45 1.40
N GLY A 44 8.87 -12.48 0.26
CA GLY A 44 7.54 -11.87 0.15
C GLY A 44 6.51 -12.51 1.09
N PHE A 45 6.55 -13.83 1.23
CA PHE A 45 5.67 -14.56 2.15
C PHE A 45 5.92 -14.20 3.62
N ILE A 46 7.18 -14.15 4.06
CA ILE A 46 7.54 -13.76 5.43
C ILE A 46 7.08 -12.34 5.73
N LEU A 47 7.26 -11.40 4.79
CA LEU A 47 6.76 -10.04 4.92
C LEU A 47 5.24 -10.01 5.09
N ALA A 48 4.50 -10.69 4.21
CA ALA A 48 3.04 -10.71 4.27
C ALA A 48 2.52 -11.27 5.61
N VAL A 49 3.07 -12.40 6.06
CA VAL A 49 2.68 -13.04 7.34
C VAL A 49 3.08 -12.17 8.53
N GLY A 50 4.29 -11.63 8.53
CA GLY A 50 4.80 -10.77 9.61
C GLY A 50 3.92 -9.54 9.83
N VAL A 51 3.41 -8.95 8.74
CA VAL A 51 2.54 -7.77 8.79
C VAL A 51 1.18 -8.12 9.36
N ILE A 52 0.57 -9.23 8.91
CA ILE A 52 -0.73 -9.69 9.41
C ILE A 52 -0.65 -9.97 10.92
N VAL A 53 0.40 -10.66 11.37
CA VAL A 53 0.61 -10.98 12.78
C VAL A 53 0.85 -9.71 13.60
N PHE A 54 1.67 -8.77 13.10
CA PHE A 54 1.99 -7.54 13.81
C PHE A 54 0.76 -6.62 13.94
N VAL A 55 -0.01 -6.44 12.86
CA VAL A 55 -1.27 -5.68 12.89
C VAL A 55 -2.29 -6.34 13.83
N GLY A 56 -2.38 -7.68 13.82
CA GLY A 56 -3.25 -8.43 14.73
C GLY A 56 -2.91 -8.26 16.21
N ARG A 57 -1.65 -7.95 16.55
CA ARG A 57 -1.19 -7.69 17.92
C ARG A 57 -1.54 -6.28 18.42
N ILE A 58 -1.98 -5.36 17.56
CA ILE A 58 -2.37 -4.00 17.95
C ILE A 58 -3.74 -4.07 18.68
N LYS A 59 -3.68 -4.13 20.02
CA LYS A 59 -4.85 -4.22 20.90
C LYS A 59 -5.87 -3.11 20.62
N LYS A 60 -7.16 -3.47 20.62
CA LYS A 60 -8.27 -2.50 20.67
C LYS A 60 -8.25 -1.81 22.03
N ASP A 61 -8.31 -0.48 22.04
CA ASP A 61 -8.57 0.26 23.27
C ASP A 61 -9.98 -0.06 23.74
N LYS A 62 -10.10 -0.61 24.95
CA LYS A 62 -11.39 -1.06 25.50
C LYS A 62 -12.27 0.10 25.99
N GLY A 63 -11.73 1.32 26.04
CA GLY A 63 -12.44 2.53 26.50
C GLY A 63 -12.62 3.63 25.45
N ALA A 64 -12.25 3.39 24.19
CA ALA A 64 -12.46 4.36 23.13
C ALA A 64 -13.95 4.38 22.72
N VAL A 65 -14.54 5.58 22.66
CA VAL A 65 -15.90 5.80 22.19
C VAL A 65 -16.10 5.09 20.85
N THR A 66 -17.00 4.12 20.82
CA THR A 66 -17.17 3.19 19.68
C THR A 66 -17.78 3.83 18.44
N PHE A 67 -18.24 5.08 18.54
CA PHE A 67 -18.89 5.82 17.47
C PHE A 67 -18.45 7.30 17.52
N ASP A 68 -17.39 7.63 16.80
CA ASP A 68 -17.10 9.00 16.38
C ASP A 68 -17.40 9.09 14.88
N GLU A 69 -18.37 9.92 14.51
CA GLU A 69 -18.74 10.15 13.10
C GLU A 69 -17.54 10.61 12.27
N ARG A 70 -16.61 11.33 12.90
CA ARG A 70 -15.37 11.79 12.29
C ARG A 70 -14.47 10.62 11.88
N ASP A 71 -14.30 9.62 12.73
CA ASP A 71 -13.50 8.43 12.41
C ASP A 71 -14.08 7.67 11.21
N ARG A 72 -15.41 7.56 11.14
CA ARG A 72 -16.11 6.94 10.00
C ARG A 72 -15.93 7.72 8.71
N LEU A 73 -15.96 9.05 8.77
CA LEU A 73 -15.68 9.92 7.62
C LEU A 73 -14.24 9.79 7.15
N ILE A 74 -13.27 9.74 8.06
CA ILE A 74 -11.85 9.57 7.73
C ILE A 74 -11.63 8.21 7.06
N GLU A 75 -12.20 7.14 7.61
CA GLU A 75 -12.13 5.79 7.03
C GLU A 75 -12.72 5.76 5.62
N LYS A 76 -13.92 6.32 5.42
CA LYS A 76 -14.56 6.41 4.10
C LYS A 76 -13.69 7.15 3.08
N ASN A 77 -13.17 8.32 3.47
CA ASN A 77 -12.32 9.13 2.59
C ASN A 77 -11.00 8.42 2.26
N ALA A 78 -10.42 7.71 3.24
CA ALA A 78 -9.21 6.94 3.01
C ALA A 78 -9.44 5.78 2.04
N HIS A 79 -10.57 5.08 2.15
CA HIS A 79 -10.96 4.05 1.18
C HIS A 79 -11.20 4.62 -0.22
N LEU A 80 -11.85 5.78 -0.33
CA LEU A 80 -12.04 6.47 -1.60
C LEU A 80 -10.71 6.89 -2.23
N ALA A 81 -9.76 7.39 -1.43
CA ALA A 81 -8.41 7.73 -1.90
C ALA A 81 -7.65 6.47 -2.39
N GLY A 82 -7.75 5.36 -1.66
CA GLY A 82 -7.20 4.08 -2.06
C GLY A 82 -7.79 3.57 -3.38
N PHE A 83 -9.12 3.60 -3.51
CA PHE A 83 -9.80 3.21 -4.74
C PHE A 83 -9.43 4.12 -5.92
N GLY A 84 -9.38 5.44 -5.70
CA GLY A 84 -8.96 6.41 -6.72
C GLY A 84 -7.54 6.17 -7.22
N ALA A 85 -6.61 5.80 -6.34
CA ALA A 85 -5.24 5.46 -6.73
C ALA A 85 -5.17 4.20 -7.62
N VAL A 86 -5.95 3.16 -7.31
CA VAL A 86 -6.04 1.95 -8.15
C VAL A 86 -6.67 2.28 -9.50
N TYR A 87 -7.74 3.08 -9.49
CA TYR A 87 -8.42 3.48 -10.72
C TYR A 87 -7.48 4.25 -11.66
N LEU A 88 -6.70 5.18 -11.09
CA LEU A 88 -5.68 5.92 -11.83
C LEU A 88 -4.58 4.99 -12.36
N LEU A 89 -4.13 4.01 -11.58
CA LEU A 89 -3.17 3.00 -12.03
C LEU A 89 -3.70 2.23 -13.25
N VAL A 90 -4.95 1.77 -13.21
CA VAL A 90 -5.58 1.02 -14.31
C VAL A 90 -5.66 1.88 -15.57
N ILE A 91 -6.04 3.16 -15.45
CA ILE A 91 -6.04 4.10 -16.57
C ILE A 91 -4.63 4.24 -17.15
N LEU A 92 -3.62 4.48 -16.30
CA LEU A 92 -2.24 4.63 -16.77
C LEU A 92 -1.76 3.37 -17.49
N VAL A 93 -1.96 2.19 -16.92
CA VAL A 93 -1.50 0.94 -17.55
C VAL A 93 -2.23 0.66 -18.86
N SER A 94 -3.49 1.07 -18.99
CA SER A 94 -4.29 0.84 -20.20
C SER A 94 -3.98 1.84 -21.32
N TYR A 95 -3.80 3.13 -20.99
CA TYR A 95 -3.74 4.20 -21.99
C TYR A 95 -2.34 4.78 -22.21
N LEU A 96 -1.45 4.77 -21.21
CA LEU A 96 -0.09 5.31 -21.33
C LEU A 96 0.73 4.62 -22.43
N PRO A 97 0.66 3.29 -22.63
CA PRO A 97 1.38 2.62 -23.72
C PRO A 97 0.93 3.11 -25.10
N ILE A 98 -0.37 3.36 -25.28
CA ILE A 98 -0.94 3.83 -26.56
C ILE A 98 -0.36 5.20 -26.94
N GLY A 99 -0.18 6.09 -25.96
CA GLY A 99 0.32 7.45 -26.19
C GLY A 99 1.83 7.55 -26.42
N ILE A 100 2.63 6.66 -25.84
CA ILE A 100 4.11 6.74 -25.89
C ILE A 100 4.71 5.76 -26.89
N ALA A 101 4.13 4.56 -27.00
CA ALA A 101 4.64 3.49 -27.85
C ALA A 101 3.46 2.66 -28.39
N PRO A 102 2.73 3.18 -29.40
CA PRO A 102 1.52 2.53 -29.93
C PRO A 102 1.76 1.11 -30.46
N GLU A 103 3.00 0.76 -30.81
CA GLU A 103 3.38 -0.57 -31.27
C GLU A 103 3.89 -1.50 -30.15
N ALA A 104 4.10 -0.98 -28.93
CA ALA A 104 4.60 -1.75 -27.82
C ALA A 104 3.51 -2.68 -27.27
N LYS A 105 3.66 -3.98 -27.54
CA LYS A 105 2.83 -5.01 -26.93
C LYS A 105 3.29 -5.24 -25.50
N ILE A 106 2.43 -4.95 -24.51
CA ILE A 106 2.71 -5.29 -23.12
C ILE A 106 2.81 -6.82 -23.00
N PRO A 107 3.93 -7.38 -22.54
CA PRO A 107 4.05 -8.83 -22.41
C PRO A 107 3.06 -9.34 -21.35
N THR A 108 2.24 -10.33 -21.72
CA THR A 108 1.23 -10.95 -20.83
C THR A 108 1.82 -11.49 -19.52
N LYS A 109 3.12 -11.76 -19.48
CA LYS A 109 3.88 -12.15 -18.28
C LYS A 109 3.82 -11.10 -17.15
N TRP A 110 3.51 -9.85 -17.45
CA TRP A 110 3.39 -8.76 -16.46
C TRP A 110 1.99 -8.67 -15.83
N PHE A 111 0.96 -9.25 -16.44
CA PHE A 111 -0.43 -9.17 -15.95
C PHE A 111 -0.62 -9.70 -14.52
N PRO A 112 0.00 -10.82 -14.10
CA PRO A 112 -0.14 -11.27 -12.73
C PRO A 112 0.41 -10.28 -11.68
N PHE A 113 1.34 -9.40 -12.08
CA PHE A 113 1.94 -8.41 -11.19
C PHE A 113 1.10 -7.14 -11.04
N LEU A 114 0.11 -6.90 -11.91
CA LEU A 114 -0.80 -5.76 -11.83
C LEU A 114 -1.61 -5.76 -10.53
N LEU A 115 -2.08 -6.94 -10.10
CA LEU A 115 -2.85 -7.10 -8.87
C LEU A 115 -2.04 -6.71 -7.62
N PRO A 116 -0.84 -7.28 -7.38
CA PRO A 116 0.03 -6.86 -6.29
C PRO A 116 0.35 -5.37 -6.30
N ILE A 117 0.61 -4.79 -7.48
CA ILE A 117 0.89 -3.34 -7.61
C ILE A 117 -0.36 -2.53 -7.24
N ALA A 118 -1.54 -2.92 -7.70
CA ALA A 118 -2.80 -2.25 -7.36
C ALA A 118 -3.06 -2.29 -5.85
N VAL A 119 -2.87 -3.45 -5.20
CA VAL A 119 -3.01 -3.59 -3.75
C VAL A 119 -2.02 -2.66 -3.02
N LEU A 120 -0.76 -2.61 -3.46
CA LEU A 120 0.23 -1.69 -2.88
C LEU A 120 -0.18 -0.23 -3.05
N CYS A 121 -0.63 0.19 -4.23
CA CYS A 121 -1.12 1.54 -4.48
C CYS A 121 -2.32 1.88 -3.58
N GLN A 122 -3.27 0.96 -3.44
CA GLN A 122 -4.44 1.14 -2.58
C GLN A 122 -4.02 1.30 -1.11
N CYS A 123 -3.22 0.37 -0.59
CA CYS A 123 -2.76 0.39 0.79
C CYS A 123 -1.95 1.64 1.10
N PHE A 124 -1.08 2.07 0.17
CA PHE A 124 -0.28 3.27 0.32
C PHE A 124 -1.14 4.54 0.34
N ALA A 125 -2.03 4.72 -0.65
CA ALA A 125 -2.90 5.89 -0.74
C ALA A 125 -3.89 5.96 0.43
N GLN A 126 -4.47 4.83 0.84
CA GLN A 126 -5.35 4.75 2.00
C GLN A 126 -4.61 5.11 3.30
N SER A 127 -3.40 4.60 3.49
CA SER A 127 -2.60 4.88 4.69
C SER A 127 -2.18 6.35 4.75
N MET A 128 -1.73 6.92 3.62
CA MET A 128 -1.41 8.34 3.49
C MET A 128 -2.63 9.22 3.78
N ALA A 129 -3.78 8.92 3.18
CA ALA A 129 -5.01 9.69 3.37
C ALA A 129 -5.49 9.65 4.83
N THR A 130 -5.37 8.48 5.49
CA THR A 130 -5.66 8.33 6.91
C THR A 130 -4.74 9.22 7.75
N LEU A 131 -3.43 9.18 7.52
CA LEU A 131 -2.45 9.96 8.29
C LEU A 131 -2.61 11.47 8.09
N ILE A 132 -2.83 11.92 6.86
CA ILE A 132 -3.05 13.34 6.54
C ILE A 132 -4.32 13.85 7.23
N GLN A 133 -5.43 13.11 7.16
CA GLN A 133 -6.70 13.54 7.74
C GLN A 133 -6.67 13.56 9.26
N TYR A 134 -6.06 12.56 9.90
CA TYR A 134 -5.85 12.60 11.36
C TYR A 134 -4.87 13.68 11.80
N SER A 135 -3.83 13.98 11.01
CA SER A 135 -2.89 15.07 11.31
C SER A 135 -3.54 16.46 11.16
N ARG A 136 -4.46 16.63 10.21
CA ARG A 136 -5.17 17.90 9.99
C ARG A 136 -6.18 18.17 11.11
N GLY A 137 -7.03 17.22 11.45
CA GLY A 137 -8.04 17.42 12.49
C GLY A 137 -7.50 17.41 13.93
N GLY A 138 -6.18 17.30 14.13
CA GLY A 138 -5.53 17.58 15.42
C GLY A 138 -5.27 19.08 15.63
N LYS A 139 -5.19 19.86 14.54
CA LYS A 139 -5.00 21.33 14.59
C LYS A 139 -6.31 22.10 14.80
N ASP A 140 -7.46 21.48 14.55
CA ASP A 140 -8.77 22.14 14.70
C ASP A 140 -9.21 22.28 16.17
N GLY A 141 -8.46 21.70 17.13
CA GLY A 141 -8.67 21.84 18.58
C GLY A 141 -7.62 22.69 19.30
N GLU A 142 -6.71 23.36 18.58
CA GLU A 142 -5.67 24.25 19.14
C GLU A 142 -6.02 25.74 18.93
N LYS A 143 -7.30 26.10 19.04
CA LYS A 143 -7.72 27.51 19.16
C LYS A 143 -8.65 27.71 20.34
#